data_AF-A0AAX2RXY4-F1
#
_entry.id   AF-A0AAX2RXY4-F1
#
_cell.length_a   1.000
_cell.length_b   1.000
_cell.length_c   1.000
_cell.angle_alpha   90.00
_cell.angle_beta   90.00
_cell.angle_gamma   90.00
#
_symmetry.space_group_name_H-M   'P 1'
#
loop_
_entity.id
_entity.type
_entity.pdbx_description
1 polymer ?
#
loop_
_entity_poly.entity_id
_entity_poly.type
_entity_poly.pdbx_seq_one_letter_code
_entity_poly.pdbx_strand_id
1 'polypeptide(L)'
;MSNFYLAHRQGYFDLSANENPILHIWSLAVEEQYYLFFPLLLVIAYKKFKTHQVFKPIVLGLMLLFILTSFIPQSIYIKIGWSNTYYISFIRFPELLIGSYLALSKPRVKPVNNFVGFGIFIALILTLFFYHKSMPLMPGIVLLLPCILTALLIHFSSQNSWGGG
;
A
#
# COMPACT_ATOMS: atom_id res chain seq x y z
N MET A 1 -17.85 -0.80 8.22
CA MET A 1 -18.84 -1.87 7.91
C MET A 1 -19.20 -1.96 6.42
N SER A 2 -18.97 -0.91 5.61
CA SER A 2 -19.25 -0.91 4.15
C SER A 2 -18.47 -1.99 3.36
N ASN A 3 -17.23 -2.30 3.75
CA ASN A 3 -16.32 -3.17 2.99
C ASN A 3 -16.85 -4.61 2.88
N PHE A 4 -17.44 -5.14 3.96
CA PHE A 4 -18.07 -6.47 3.95
C PHE A 4 -19.37 -6.51 3.13
N TYR A 5 -20.10 -5.39 3.10
CA TYR A 5 -21.35 -5.25 2.35
C TYR A 5 -21.12 -5.22 0.83
N LEU A 6 -20.13 -4.44 0.36
CA LEU A 6 -19.74 -4.38 -1.06
C LEU A 6 -19.11 -5.69 -1.53
N ALA A 7 -18.29 -6.32 -0.69
CA ALA A 7 -17.66 -7.61 -1.01
C ALA A 7 -18.67 -8.71 -1.34
N HIS A 8 -19.89 -8.67 -0.77
CA HIS A 8 -20.94 -9.67 -0.96
C HIS A 8 -21.96 -9.36 -2.07
N ARG A 9 -22.03 -8.14 -2.59
CA ARG A 9 -23.18 -7.68 -3.40
C ARG A 9 -22.86 -7.28 -4.85
N GLN A 10 -21.68 -6.75 -5.17
CA GLN A 10 -21.38 -6.20 -6.51
C GLN A 10 -19.90 -6.30 -6.86
N GLY A 11 -19.53 -6.74 -8.07
CA GLY A 11 -18.13 -6.82 -8.50
C GLY A 11 -17.50 -5.43 -8.69
N TYR A 12 -16.25 -5.25 -8.26
CA TYR A 12 -15.52 -3.96 -8.38
C TYR A 12 -15.43 -3.43 -9.83
N PHE A 13 -15.47 -4.33 -10.81
CA PHE A 13 -15.34 -4.02 -12.24
C PHE A 13 -16.66 -4.11 -13.02
N ASP A 14 -17.81 -4.22 -12.35
CA ASP A 14 -19.10 -4.18 -13.04
C ASP A 14 -19.38 -2.79 -13.63
N LEU A 15 -20.06 -2.73 -14.78
CA LEU A 15 -20.36 -1.47 -15.49
C LEU A 15 -21.20 -0.49 -14.65
N SER A 16 -21.94 -0.98 -13.65
CA SER A 16 -22.70 -0.18 -12.68
C SER A 16 -21.85 0.40 -11.54
N ALA A 17 -20.56 0.04 -11.45
CA ALA A 17 -19.64 0.52 -10.42
C ALA A 17 -19.32 2.02 -10.57
N ASN A 18 -19.24 2.53 -11.82
CA ASN A 18 -18.82 3.90 -12.09
C ASN A 18 -19.78 5.00 -11.59
N GLU A 19 -21.03 4.65 -11.27
CA GLU A 19 -22.03 5.60 -10.75
C GLU A 19 -22.32 5.40 -9.25
N ASN A 20 -21.61 4.48 -8.58
CA ASN A 20 -21.88 4.15 -7.18
C ASN A 20 -21.02 5.00 -6.22
N PRO A 21 -21.58 6.03 -5.54
CA PRO A 21 -20.86 6.82 -4.54
C PRO A 21 -20.32 5.97 -3.37
N ILE A 22 -20.86 4.76 -3.22
CA ILE A 22 -20.47 3.78 -2.20
C ILE A 22 -19.00 3.32 -2.39
N LEU A 23 -18.45 3.37 -3.61
CA LEU A 23 -17.04 3.04 -3.86
C LEU A 23 -16.07 4.08 -3.32
N HIS A 24 -16.43 5.37 -3.39
CA HIS A 24 -15.64 6.44 -2.80
C HIS A 24 -15.65 6.37 -1.27
N ILE A 25 -16.79 6.02 -0.68
CA ILE A 25 -16.90 5.80 0.78
C ILE A 25 -16.13 4.55 1.20
N TRP A 26 -16.01 3.55 0.33
CA TRP A 26 -15.23 2.36 0.60
C TRP A 26 -13.74 2.66 0.75
N SER A 27 -13.12 3.39 -0.18
CA SER A 27 -11.69 3.75 -0.05
C SER A 27 -11.46 4.61 1.20
N LEU A 28 -12.37 5.53 1.49
CA LEU A 28 -12.33 6.33 2.73
C LEU A 28 -12.41 5.45 3.99
N ALA A 29 -13.31 4.45 4.01
CA ALA A 29 -13.43 3.53 5.13
C ALA A 29 -12.17 2.68 5.36
N VAL A 30 -11.43 2.34 4.29
CA VAL A 30 -10.13 1.65 4.42
C VAL A 30 -9.10 2.56 5.08
N GLU A 31 -9.03 3.83 4.67
CA GLU A 31 -8.12 4.82 5.26
C GLU A 31 -8.43 5.07 6.74
N GLU A 32 -9.70 5.29 7.11
CA GLU A 32 -10.10 5.49 8.50
C GLU A 32 -9.74 4.28 9.38
N GLN A 33 -9.95 3.05 8.88
CA GLN A 33 -9.52 1.85 9.60
C GLN A 33 -8.02 1.86 9.82
N TYR A 34 -7.22 2.19 8.80
CA TYR A 34 -5.78 2.29 8.94
C TYR A 34 -5.37 3.35 9.97
N TYR A 35 -5.95 4.55 9.90
CA TYR A 35 -5.65 5.66 10.81
C TYR A 35 -6.10 5.42 12.25
N LEU A 36 -7.04 4.50 12.50
CA LEU A 36 -7.39 4.07 13.85
C LEU A 36 -6.47 2.94 14.35
N PHE A 37 -6.26 1.90 13.53
CA PHE A 37 -5.50 0.72 13.94
C PHE A 37 -4.01 1.01 14.08
N PHE A 38 -3.41 1.74 13.14
CA PHE A 38 -1.97 1.96 13.11
C PHE A 38 -1.45 2.77 14.31
N PRO A 39 -2.04 3.93 14.67
CA PRO A 39 -1.61 4.67 15.86
C PRO A 39 -1.86 3.91 17.15
N LEU A 40 -2.97 3.17 17.26
CA LEU A 40 -3.27 2.36 18.44
C LEU A 40 -2.20 1.28 18.65
N LEU A 41 -1.78 0.62 17.58
CA LEU A 41 -0.69 -0.36 17.61
C LEU A 41 0.63 0.29 18.06
N LEU A 42 0.95 1.48 17.52
CA LEU A 42 2.14 2.24 17.93
C LEU A 42 2.08 2.64 19.42
N VAL A 43 0.94 3.10 19.92
CA VAL A 43 0.75 3.47 21.34
C VAL A 43 0.93 2.27 22.26
N ILE A 44 0.34 1.11 21.91
CA ILE A 44 0.50 -0.13 22.69
C ILE A 44 1.96 -0.56 22.73
N ALA A 45 2.63 -0.54 21.57
CA ALA A 45 4.05 -0.86 21.48
C ALA A 45 4.92 0.09 22.29
N TYR A 46 4.67 1.39 22.19
CA TYR A 46 5.40 2.38 22.96
C TYR A 46 5.15 2.21 24.47
N LYS A 47 3.92 1.94 24.92
CA LYS A 47 3.66 1.64 26.34
C LYS A 47 4.41 0.42 26.84
N LYS A 48 4.51 -0.63 26.02
CA LYS A 48 5.16 -1.90 26.40
C LYS A 48 6.68 -1.79 26.43
N PHE A 49 7.28 -1.15 25.43
CA PHE A 49 8.73 -1.13 25.26
C PHE A 49 9.40 0.21 25.64
N LYS A 50 8.60 1.27 25.85
CA LYS A 50 9.02 2.63 26.24
C LYS A 50 10.13 3.25 25.39
N THR A 51 10.29 2.79 24.16
CA THR A 51 11.31 3.30 23.23
C THR A 51 10.72 3.53 21.85
N HIS A 52 11.10 4.64 21.21
CA HIS A 52 10.70 4.93 19.83
C HIS A 52 11.36 3.98 18.81
N GLN A 53 12.39 3.25 19.22
CA GLN A 53 13.09 2.30 18.35
C GLN A 53 12.22 1.09 17.96
N VAL A 54 11.12 0.81 18.68
CA VAL A 54 10.22 -0.30 18.36
C VAL A 54 9.32 -0.06 17.15
N PHE A 55 9.19 1.19 16.69
CA PHE A 55 8.31 1.48 15.55
C PHE A 55 8.82 0.86 14.25
N LYS A 56 10.13 0.90 14.01
CA LYS A 56 10.76 0.29 12.83
C LYS A 56 10.55 -1.22 12.72
N PRO A 57 10.89 -2.05 13.74
CA PRO A 57 10.70 -3.49 13.66
C PRO A 57 9.22 -3.88 13.56
N ILE A 58 8.30 -3.08 14.13
CA ILE A 58 6.86 -3.32 14.00
C ILE A 58 6.38 -3.09 12.56
N VAL A 59 6.77 -1.98 11.95
CA VAL A 59 6.40 -1.69 10.57
C VAL A 59 6.99 -2.74 9.62
N LEU A 60 8.25 -3.13 9.84
CA LEU A 60 8.90 -4.22 9.07
C LEU A 60 8.22 -5.57 9.30
N GLY A 61 7.84 -5.89 10.54
CA GLY A 61 7.12 -7.12 10.87
C GLY A 61 5.75 -7.19 10.20
N LEU A 62 5.00 -6.08 10.20
CA LEU A 62 3.74 -5.97 9.47
C LEU A 62 3.95 -6.14 7.96
N MET A 63 4.94 -5.46 7.37
CA MET A 63 5.29 -5.65 5.95
C MET A 63 5.60 -7.11 5.62
N LEU A 64 6.41 -7.78 6.45
CA LEU A 64 6.76 -9.19 6.26
C LEU A 64 5.51 -10.09 6.31
N LEU A 65 4.63 -9.89 7.29
CA LEU A 65 3.36 -10.61 7.40
C LEU A 65 2.50 -10.42 6.14
N PHE A 66 2.43 -9.21 5.61
CA PHE A 66 1.67 -8.92 4.38
C PHE A 66 2.27 -9.57 3.13
N ILE A 67 3.61 -9.56 3.02
CA ILE A 67 4.32 -10.27 1.96
C ILE A 67 3.99 -11.77 2.02
N LEU A 68 4.02 -12.37 3.21
CA LEU A 68 3.67 -13.78 3.41
C LEU A 68 2.22 -14.08 2.99
N THR A 69 1.26 -13.21 3.34
CA THR A 69 -0.14 -13.40 2.91
C THR A 69 -0.33 -13.27 1.40
N SER A 70 0.57 -12.56 0.71
CA SER A 70 0.51 -12.39 -0.75
C SER A 70 0.99 -13.62 -1.52
N PHE A 71 1.67 -14.58 -0.87
CA PHE A 71 2.03 -15.87 -1.47
C PHE A 71 0.91 -16.91 -1.41
N ILE A 72 -0.22 -16.60 -0.75
CA ILE A 72 -1.36 -17.51 -0.67
C ILE A 72 -2.01 -17.59 -2.07
N PRO A 73 -2.19 -18.79 -2.64
CA PRO A 73 -2.76 -18.95 -3.98
C PRO A 73 -4.15 -18.35 -4.12
N GLN A 74 -4.38 -17.60 -5.20
CA GLN A 74 -5.68 -16.98 -5.49
C GLN A 74 -6.85 -17.99 -5.56
N SER A 75 -6.56 -19.24 -5.95
CA SER A 75 -7.55 -20.32 -5.99
C SER A 75 -8.21 -20.59 -4.63
N ILE A 76 -7.53 -20.31 -3.52
CA ILE A 76 -8.08 -20.42 -2.17
C ILE A 76 -9.09 -19.29 -1.92
N TYR A 77 -8.76 -18.05 -2.28
CA TYR A 77 -9.66 -16.90 -2.12
C TYR A 77 -10.90 -17.00 -3.01
N ILE A 78 -10.76 -17.49 -4.25
CA ILE A 78 -11.89 -17.71 -5.16
C ILE A 78 -12.86 -18.75 -4.58
N LYS A 79 -12.35 -19.85 -3.99
CA LYS A 79 -13.19 -20.92 -3.41
C LYS A 79 -14.01 -20.48 -2.20
N ILE A 80 -13.55 -19.48 -1.44
CA ILE A 80 -14.25 -18.98 -0.25
C ILE A 80 -15.32 -17.93 -0.66
N GLY A 81 -15.49 -17.65 -1.97
CA GLY A 81 -16.46 -16.64 -2.46
C GLY A 81 -15.92 -15.22 -2.43
N TRP A 82 -14.60 -15.05 -2.32
CA TRP A 82 -13.95 -13.74 -2.22
C TRP A 82 -13.61 -13.23 -3.62
N SER A 83 -14.53 -13.38 -4.58
CA SER A 83 -14.36 -12.85 -5.96
C SER A 83 -14.04 -11.36 -5.97
N ASN A 84 -14.42 -10.67 -4.88
CA ASN A 84 -14.18 -9.27 -4.60
C ASN A 84 -13.05 -9.01 -3.60
N THR A 85 -11.97 -9.78 -3.69
CA THR A 85 -10.75 -9.63 -2.88
C THR A 85 -10.23 -8.18 -2.86
N TYR A 86 -10.53 -7.38 -3.88
CA TYR A 86 -10.21 -5.95 -3.96
C TYR A 86 -10.80 -5.11 -2.81
N TYR A 87 -12.00 -5.44 -2.31
CA TYR A 87 -12.70 -4.67 -1.27
C TYR A 87 -12.16 -4.89 0.15
N ILE A 88 -11.22 -5.80 0.31
CA ILE A 88 -10.72 -6.20 1.62
C ILE A 88 -9.63 -5.21 2.05
N SER A 89 -9.91 -4.45 3.10
CA SER A 89 -9.01 -3.42 3.65
C SER A 89 -7.60 -3.95 3.92
N PHE A 90 -7.50 -5.17 4.45
CA PHE A 90 -6.22 -5.77 4.84
C PHE A 90 -5.24 -5.89 3.67
N ILE A 91 -5.76 -6.03 2.45
CA ILE A 91 -4.93 -6.17 1.26
C ILE A 91 -4.35 -4.81 0.82
N ARG A 92 -4.96 -3.69 1.24
CA ARG A 92 -4.57 -2.31 0.93
C ARG A 92 -3.62 -1.68 1.93
N PHE A 93 -3.64 -2.17 3.16
CA PHE A 93 -2.78 -1.66 4.23
C PHE A 93 -1.28 -1.66 3.93
N PRO A 94 -0.70 -2.57 3.11
CA PRO A 94 0.71 -2.53 2.76
C PRO A 94 1.12 -1.23 2.04
N GLU A 95 0.24 -0.66 1.20
CA GLU A 95 0.49 0.58 0.46
C GLU A 95 0.65 1.76 1.45
N LEU A 96 -0.27 1.85 2.41
CA LEU A 96 -0.26 2.85 3.48
C LEU A 96 0.92 2.63 4.46
N LEU A 97 1.32 1.38 4.70
CA LEU A 97 2.49 1.04 5.50
C LEU A 97 3.80 1.47 4.85
N ILE A 98 3.93 1.37 3.52
CA ILE A 98 5.10 1.89 2.79
C ILE A 98 5.21 3.40 3.00
N GLY A 99 4.11 4.14 2.85
CA GLY A 99 4.07 5.59 3.10
C GLY A 99 4.45 5.93 4.55
N SER A 100 3.88 5.21 5.52
CA SER A 100 4.19 5.42 6.95
C SER A 100 5.64 5.09 7.29
N TYR A 101 6.22 4.05 6.70
CA TYR A 101 7.63 3.72 6.85
C TYR A 101 8.54 4.82 6.28
N LEU A 102 8.19 5.35 5.10
CA LEU A 102 8.90 6.47 4.48
C LEU A 102 8.86 7.71 5.37
N ALA A 103 7.69 8.05 5.92
CA ALA A 103 7.52 9.20 6.81
C ALA A 103 8.33 9.09 8.11
N LEU A 104 8.45 7.89 8.68
CA LEU A 104 9.25 7.65 9.88
C LEU A 104 10.75 7.56 9.59
N SER A 105 11.11 7.25 8.35
CA SER A 105 12.50 7.18 7.90
C SER A 105 13.00 8.58 7.58
N LYS A 106 13.73 9.20 8.53
CA LYS A 106 14.44 10.45 8.25
C LYS A 106 15.27 10.27 6.97
N PRO A 107 15.14 11.15 5.96
CA PRO A 107 15.94 11.06 4.75
C PRO A 107 17.42 11.25 5.12
N ARG A 108 18.18 10.16 5.08
CA ARG A 108 19.64 10.12 5.34
C ARG A 108 20.39 9.66 4.10
N VAL A 109 19.88 9.99 2.93
CA VAL A 109 20.47 9.62 1.66
C VAL A 109 21.40 10.74 1.18
N LYS A 110 22.47 10.35 0.49
CA LYS A 110 23.36 11.25 -0.25
C LYS A 110 22.64 11.69 -1.54
N PRO A 111 22.97 12.87 -2.12
CA PRO A 111 22.45 13.27 -3.43
C PRO A 111 22.69 12.16 -4.44
N VAL A 112 21.62 11.63 -5.03
CA VAL A 112 21.69 10.60 -6.07
C VAL A 112 21.65 11.27 -7.43
N ASN A 113 22.40 10.71 -8.38
CA ASN A 113 22.51 11.23 -9.75
C ASN A 113 21.12 11.32 -10.42
N ASN A 114 20.83 12.42 -11.12
CA ASN A 114 19.55 12.68 -11.80
C ASN A 114 19.14 11.54 -12.76
N PHE A 115 20.11 10.81 -13.33
CA PHE A 115 19.87 9.62 -14.16
C PHE A 115 19.14 8.49 -13.43
N VAL A 116 19.41 8.29 -12.13
CA VAL A 116 18.74 7.26 -11.32
C VAL A 116 17.28 7.64 -11.08
N GLY A 117 17.00 8.91 -10.79
CA GLY A 117 15.64 9.42 -10.65
C GLY A 117 14.82 9.26 -11.93
N PHE A 118 15.43 9.55 -13.08
CA PHE A 118 14.80 9.35 -14.39
C PHE A 118 14.53 7.86 -14.67
N GLY A 119 15.47 6.97 -14.32
CA GLY A 119 15.27 5.53 -14.43
C GLY A 119 14.10 5.00 -13.58
N ILE A 120 13.94 5.50 -12.36
CA ILE A 120 12.82 5.14 -11.47
C ILE A 120 11.49 5.65 -12.05
N PHE A 121 11.47 6.85 -12.62
CA PHE A 121 10.28 7.40 -13.26
C PHE A 121 9.85 6.58 -14.49
N ILE A 122 10.80 6.19 -15.34
CA ILE A 122 10.53 5.29 -16.47
C ILE A 122 10.02 3.93 -15.97
N ALA A 123 10.65 3.37 -14.93
CA ALA A 123 10.21 2.11 -14.36
C ALA A 123 8.76 2.19 -13.86
N LEU A 124 8.37 3.30 -13.22
CA LEU A 124 7.00 3.54 -12.77
C LEU A 124 6.03 3.57 -13.96
N ILE A 125 6.37 4.28 -15.03
CA ILE A 125 5.56 4.31 -16.26
C ILE A 125 5.42 2.90 -16.86
N LEU A 126 6.50 2.12 -16.89
CA LEU A 126 6.46 0.73 -17.38
C LEU A 126 5.50 -0.13 -16.56
N THR A 127 5.42 0.06 -15.22
CA THR A 127 4.45 -0.70 -14.41
C THR A 127 3.00 -0.48 -14.84
N LEU A 128 2.65 0.69 -15.37
CA LEU A 128 1.31 0.99 -15.87
C LEU A 128 0.99 0.21 -17.15
N PHE A 129 1.97 0.03 -18.03
CA PHE A 129 1.81 -0.73 -19.28
C PHE A 129 1.76 -2.24 -19.05
N PHE A 130 2.48 -2.75 -18.05
CA PHE A 130 2.46 -4.17 -17.69
C PHE A 130 1.17 -4.59 -16.94
N TYR A 131 0.41 -3.64 -16.40
CA TYR A 131 -0.86 -3.88 -15.71
C TYR A 131 -2.01 -4.11 -16.70
N HIS A 132 -1.93 -5.17 -17.51
CA HIS A 132 -2.99 -5.53 -18.45
C HIS A 132 -4.11 -6.34 -17.76
N LYS A 133 -5.35 -6.15 -18.24
CA LYS A 133 -6.65 -6.59 -17.67
C LYS A 133 -6.81 -8.10 -17.45
N SER A 134 -5.88 -8.92 -17.92
CA SER A 134 -6.03 -10.38 -18.04
C SER A 134 -5.31 -11.20 -16.97
N MET A 135 -4.61 -10.57 -16.04
CA MET A 135 -4.00 -11.32 -14.94
C MET A 135 -4.96 -11.43 -13.75
N PRO A 136 -5.22 -12.65 -13.24
CA PRO A 136 -5.80 -12.86 -11.92
C PRO A 136 -4.69 -12.45 -10.94
N LEU A 137 -4.65 -11.15 -10.67
CA LEU A 137 -3.59 -10.51 -9.92
C LEU A 137 -4.12 -10.32 -8.51
N MET A 138 -3.56 -11.04 -7.55
CA MET A 138 -3.77 -10.69 -6.15
C MET A 138 -3.40 -9.20 -5.99
N PRO A 139 -4.35 -8.34 -5.57
CA PRO A 139 -3.98 -7.01 -5.13
C PRO A 139 -3.02 -7.23 -3.95
N GLY A 140 -1.83 -6.65 -3.98
CA GLY A 140 -0.78 -7.03 -3.05
C GLY A 140 0.59 -6.86 -3.69
N ILE A 141 1.27 -7.94 -4.06
CA ILE A 141 2.65 -7.90 -4.58
C ILE A 141 2.81 -6.96 -5.79
N VAL A 142 1.90 -7.00 -6.76
CA VAL A 142 2.04 -6.15 -7.94
C VAL A 142 1.68 -4.69 -7.65
N LEU A 143 0.92 -4.41 -6.59
CA LEU A 143 0.71 -3.05 -6.08
C LEU A 143 1.87 -2.55 -5.22
N LEU A 144 2.59 -3.45 -4.53
CA LEU A 144 3.80 -3.07 -3.79
C LEU A 144 4.87 -2.48 -4.72
N LEU A 145 4.98 -2.97 -5.95
CA LEU A 145 5.99 -2.54 -6.91
C LEU A 145 5.87 -1.03 -7.25
N PRO A 146 4.72 -0.50 -7.73
CA PRO A 146 4.55 0.94 -7.94
C PRO A 146 4.62 1.73 -6.62
N CYS A 147 4.17 1.19 -5.49
CA CYS A 147 4.28 1.87 -4.19
C CYS A 147 5.74 2.06 -3.76
N ILE A 148 6.59 1.03 -3.93
CA ILE A 148 8.02 1.10 -3.62
C ILE A 148 8.73 2.07 -4.58
N LEU A 149 8.43 2.01 -5.88
CA LEU A 149 8.99 2.95 -6.86
C LEU A 149 8.61 4.40 -6.54
N THR A 150 7.36 4.64 -6.15
CA THR A 150 6.88 5.97 -5.74
C THR A 150 7.57 6.43 -4.47
N ALA A 151 7.71 5.55 -3.47
CA ALA A 151 8.42 5.87 -2.23
C ALA A 151 9.89 6.22 -2.49
N LEU A 152 10.56 5.48 -3.39
CA LEU A 152 11.93 5.78 -3.81
C LEU A 152 12.01 7.13 -4.53
N LEU A 153 11.08 7.43 -5.43
CA LEU A 153 11.03 8.70 -6.15
C LEU A 153 10.88 9.90 -5.20
N ILE A 154 9.98 9.81 -4.21
CA ILE A 154 9.81 10.83 -3.17
C ILE A 154 11.09 10.98 -2.32
N HIS A 155 11.73 9.86 -2.00
CA HIS A 155 12.96 9.88 -1.21
C HIS A 155 14.10 10.64 -1.92
N PHE A 156 14.23 10.45 -3.23
CA PHE A 156 15.25 11.14 -4.05
C PHE A 156 14.86 12.59 -4.39
N SER A 157 13.58 12.89 -4.61
CA SER A 157 13.14 14.25 -4.97
C SER A 157 13.27 15.26 -3.82
N SER A 158 13.14 14.81 -2.56
CA SER A 158 13.28 15.71 -1.39
C SER A 158 14.66 16.37 -1.27
N GLN A 159 15.67 15.85 -1.97
CA GLN A 159 17.03 16.41 -1.96
C GLN A 159 17.22 17.54 -2.98
N ASN A 160 16.54 17.50 -4.13
CA ASN A 160 16.76 18.47 -5.23
C ASN A 160 16.07 19.83 -5.01
N SER A 161 15.20 19.97 -4.00
CA SER A 161 14.38 21.18 -3.82
C SER A 161 14.96 22.22 -2.85
N TRP A 162 16.03 21.89 -2.09
CA TRP A 162 16.61 22.79 -1.06
C TRP A 162 18.15 22.83 -1.08
N GLY A 163 18.75 22.62 -2.25
CA GLY A 163 20.21 22.61 -2.43
C GLY A 163 20.64 23.14 -3.79
N GLY A 164 20.09 24.30 -4.19
CA GLY A 164 20.59 25.09 -5.30
C GLY A 164 21.07 26.44 -4.78
N GLY A 165 22.32 26.48 -4.33
CA GLY A 165 23.14 27.69 -4.26
C GLY A 165 24.15 27.66 -5.40
#